data_AF-A0ABD1ZYR2-F1
#
_entry.id   AF-A0ABD1ZYR2-F1
#
_cell.length_a   1.000
_cell.length_b   1.000
_cell.length_c   1.000
_cell.angle_alpha   90.00
_cell.angle_beta   90.00
_cell.angle_gamma   90.00
#
_symmetry.space_group_name_H-M   'P 1'
#
loop_
_entity.id
_entity.type
_entity.pdbx_description
1 polymer ?
#
loop_
_entity_poly.entity_id
_entity_poly.type
_entity_poly.pdbx_seq_one_letter_code
_entity_poly.pdbx_strand_id
1 'polypeptide(L)'
;MSGAMERHNQKVRRRNVIDTVNLSQDHKNDSNIAERIPLVLLSDSTEAWYDGIIPRIPDIADLTPSGKQNGVLGQDSDSFMDNSRVGVEELTNQERIKISVIRGTVTKPDLSLGDFKLLGSSNEGFVTDGIRRVLWPKILRLSMDEIVPVEGLETIYTKIPNEVYQQILKDVARSGSHISPSATEEETEHFQDQLTQIICWVLHRHPELNYYQGYNDVAATILLVMGLQEGLYVLESISMEFLERFMEKTMEKVNQELFYIFALLERVHPTLLEHLENVELFPHFALAEYTTWYAHKYAENRKLLHRLYDYFLSSPPLMPLYLSSVIVAHRATEIFNTTPDMGHTHKVLCTLPDDLPFETLLIDAKNLYRQYPPESINKDVKDYDCKRRCKEQEWKAKAEASRQERERQRRLKIVKATPRIPYRIRSYKTITVVTILALGLYAFLKSTSSLN
;
A
#
# COMPACT_ATOMS: atom_id res chain seq x y z
N MET A 1 41.87 -40.70 -49.70
CA MET A 1 40.97 -39.53 -49.79
C MET A 1 40.04 -39.59 -48.59
N SER A 2 40.47 -39.01 -47.47
CA SER A 2 40.03 -37.70 -46.96
C SER A 2 38.72 -37.82 -46.17
N GLY A 3 38.77 -37.56 -44.86
CA GLY A 3 37.60 -37.55 -43.98
C GLY A 3 38.01 -37.60 -42.51
N ALA A 4 38.19 -36.44 -41.90
CA ALA A 4 38.91 -36.22 -40.63
C ALA A 4 38.21 -36.78 -39.37
N MET A 5 39.06 -37.20 -38.41
CA MET A 5 38.75 -37.24 -36.98
C MET A 5 38.43 -35.83 -36.48
N GLU A 6 37.29 -35.66 -35.82
CA GLU A 6 37.05 -34.50 -34.95
C GLU A 6 36.69 -34.95 -33.54
N ARG A 7 37.63 -34.68 -32.63
CA ARG A 7 37.49 -34.80 -31.18
C ARG A 7 36.62 -33.65 -30.68
N HIS A 8 35.50 -33.93 -30.04
CA HIS A 8 34.78 -32.90 -29.27
C HIS A 8 35.28 -32.88 -27.83
N ASN A 9 36.07 -31.86 -27.53
CA ASN A 9 36.58 -31.50 -26.22
C ASN A 9 35.44 -31.09 -25.28
N GLN A 10 35.26 -31.85 -24.19
CA GLN A 10 34.64 -31.34 -22.97
C GLN A 10 35.54 -30.24 -22.39
N LYS A 11 35.15 -28.98 -22.52
CA LYS A 11 35.71 -27.88 -21.74
C LYS A 11 34.70 -27.44 -20.68
N VAL A 12 34.90 -27.99 -19.49
CA VAL A 12 34.52 -27.37 -18.21
C VAL A 12 35.07 -25.94 -18.23
N ARG A 13 34.20 -24.94 -18.23
CA ARG A 13 34.60 -23.54 -18.08
C ARG A 13 33.97 -22.99 -16.81
N ARG A 14 34.63 -23.23 -15.68
CA ARG A 14 34.56 -22.35 -14.50
C ARG A 14 35.01 -20.96 -14.96
N ARG A 15 34.15 -19.95 -14.79
CA ARG A 15 34.54 -18.54 -14.68
C ARG A 15 33.63 -17.87 -13.67
N ASN A 16 34.08 -17.90 -12.41
CA ASN A 16 33.86 -16.78 -11.50
C ASN A 16 34.68 -15.60 -12.06
N VAL A 17 34.01 -14.50 -12.38
CA VAL A 17 34.65 -13.19 -12.44
C VAL A 17 33.68 -12.27 -11.72
N ILE A 18 34.01 -11.99 -10.46
CA ILE A 18 33.51 -10.86 -9.71
C ILE A 18 34.37 -9.70 -10.22
N ASP A 19 33.76 -8.75 -10.93
CA ASP A 19 34.44 -7.51 -11.29
C ASP A 19 34.61 -6.68 -10.01
N THR A 20 35.79 -6.80 -9.38
CA THR A 20 36.29 -5.84 -8.40
C THR A 20 36.62 -4.54 -9.13
N VAL A 21 35.74 -3.56 -9.04
CA VAL A 21 36.05 -2.17 -9.42
C VAL A 21 36.88 -1.56 -8.30
N ASN A 22 38.18 -1.41 -8.55
CA ASN A 22 39.05 -0.55 -7.76
C ASN A 22 38.69 0.92 -8.05
N LEU A 23 38.03 1.59 -7.11
CA LEU A 23 37.92 3.05 -7.09
C LEU A 23 39.01 3.60 -6.16
N SER A 24 40.14 3.96 -6.77
CA SER A 24 41.16 4.81 -6.18
C SER A 24 40.65 6.25 -6.07
N GLN A 25 40.90 6.83 -4.91
CA GLN A 25 40.53 8.18 -4.46
C GLN A 25 40.93 9.29 -5.44
N ASP A 26 40.02 10.26 -5.62
CA ASP A 26 40.40 11.68 -5.64
C ASP A 26 39.26 12.53 -5.05
N HIS A 27 39.59 13.23 -3.96
CA HIS A 27 38.69 14.04 -3.16
C HIS A 27 38.29 15.35 -3.85
N LYS A 28 37.00 15.70 -3.77
CA LYS A 28 36.54 17.08 -3.51
C LYS A 28 35.12 17.07 -2.91
N ASN A 29 35.05 17.63 -1.70
CA ASN A 29 33.90 17.84 -0.80
C ASN A 29 32.50 17.90 -1.43
N ASP A 30 31.69 16.89 -1.11
CA ASP A 30 30.26 17.00 -0.76
C ASP A 30 29.94 15.81 0.16
N SER A 31 29.85 16.07 1.47
CA SER A 31 29.71 15.05 2.51
C SER A 31 28.29 15.04 3.09
N ASN A 32 27.50 14.01 2.78
CA ASN A 32 26.59 13.30 3.72
C ASN A 32 25.62 12.28 3.08
N ILE A 33 25.92 11.75 1.89
CA ILE A 33 25.28 10.53 1.38
C ILE A 33 26.39 9.59 0.91
N ALA A 34 27.23 9.14 1.85
CA ALA A 34 28.10 8.01 1.59
C ALA A 34 27.20 6.76 1.48
N GLU A 35 27.36 5.99 0.41
CA GLU A 35 26.63 4.76 0.06
C GLU A 35 26.29 3.89 1.29
N ARG A 36 25.09 4.05 1.86
CA ARG A 36 24.57 3.08 2.83
C ARG A 36 24.25 1.82 2.05
N ILE A 37 24.87 0.71 2.42
CA ILE A 37 24.51 -0.60 1.89
C ILE A 37 23.05 -0.87 2.29
N PRO A 38 22.12 -1.07 1.34
CA PRO A 38 20.72 -1.36 1.66
C PRO A 38 20.59 -2.55 2.62
N LEU A 39 19.70 -2.48 3.62
CA LEU A 39 19.50 -3.58 4.59
C LEU A 39 19.22 -4.93 3.94
N VAL A 40 18.57 -4.90 2.78
CA VAL A 40 18.21 -6.08 1.99
C VAL A 40 19.44 -6.84 1.48
N LEU A 41 20.58 -6.16 1.33
CA LEU A 41 21.83 -6.76 0.85
C LEU A 41 22.76 -7.20 2.00
N LEU A 42 22.43 -6.89 3.25
CA LEU A 42 23.25 -7.25 4.39
C LEU A 42 23.03 -8.71 4.80
N SER A 43 24.13 -9.39 5.12
CA SER A 43 24.11 -10.74 5.70
C SER A 43 23.54 -10.70 7.12
N ASP A 44 22.84 -11.76 7.51
CA ASP A 44 22.34 -11.97 8.87
C ASP A 44 23.49 -12.02 9.89
N SER A 45 24.71 -12.37 9.46
CA SER A 45 25.91 -12.40 10.31
C SER A 45 26.51 -11.02 10.60
N THR A 46 25.99 -9.94 10.01
CA THR A 46 26.44 -8.57 10.27
C THR A 46 26.18 -8.22 11.73
N GLU A 47 27.07 -7.50 12.41
CA GLU A 47 26.83 -7.05 13.80
C GLU A 47 25.52 -6.25 13.90
N ALA A 48 24.71 -6.46 14.94
CA ALA A 48 23.41 -5.77 15.10
C ALA A 48 23.56 -4.27 15.41
N TRP A 49 24.58 -3.92 16.19
CA TRP A 49 24.91 -2.55 16.55
C TRP A 49 26.10 -2.10 15.72
N TYR A 50 25.98 -0.98 15.04
CA TYR A 50 27.04 -0.47 14.15
C TYR A 50 27.70 0.80 14.70
N ASP A 51 27.08 1.43 15.69
CA ASP A 51 27.61 2.57 16.46
C ASP A 51 28.34 2.11 17.73
N GLY A 52 28.41 0.80 18.00
CA GLY A 52 29.00 0.24 19.22
C GLY A 52 28.20 0.55 20.50
N ILE A 53 27.00 1.14 20.36
CA ILE A 53 26.15 1.53 21.48
C ILE A 53 25.06 0.48 21.66
N ILE A 54 25.17 -0.29 22.74
CA ILE A 54 24.11 -1.21 23.18
C ILE A 54 22.91 -0.37 23.66
N PRO A 55 21.72 -0.51 23.06
CA PRO A 55 20.58 0.30 23.46
C PRO A 55 20.03 -0.12 24.83
N ARG A 56 19.61 0.87 25.62
CA ARG A 56 18.92 0.64 26.89
C ARG A 56 17.42 0.49 26.64
N ILE A 57 16.90 -0.70 26.93
CA ILE A 57 15.46 -0.98 26.83
C ILE A 57 14.74 -0.47 28.11
N PRO A 58 13.64 0.30 27.99
CA PRO A 58 12.86 0.80 29.13
C PRO A 58 12.43 -0.30 30.10
N ASP A 59 12.29 0.01 31.40
CA ASP A 59 11.86 -0.97 32.39
C ASP A 59 10.34 -1.20 32.36
N ILE A 60 9.89 -2.38 32.79
CA ILE A 60 8.45 -2.69 32.91
C ILE A 60 7.78 -1.74 33.93
N ALA A 61 8.52 -1.34 34.96
CA ALA A 61 8.05 -0.35 35.94
C ALA A 61 7.91 1.07 35.34
N ASP A 62 8.74 1.42 34.36
CA ASP A 62 8.68 2.69 33.64
C ASP A 62 7.52 2.70 32.59
N LEU A 63 6.99 1.51 32.25
CA LEU A 63 5.86 1.34 31.33
C LEU A 63 4.49 1.40 32.01
N THR A 64 4.44 1.45 33.35
CA THR A 64 3.22 1.73 34.13
C THR A 64 3.26 3.16 34.65
N PRO A 65 2.28 4.03 34.34
CA PRO A 65 2.26 5.38 34.88
C PRO A 65 2.02 5.31 36.40
N SER A 66 3.07 5.48 37.20
CA SER A 66 2.93 5.52 38.65
C SER A 66 2.12 6.76 39.04
N GLY A 67 0.99 6.56 39.71
CA GLY A 67 0.18 7.63 40.26
C GLY A 67 0.92 8.47 41.29
N LYS A 68 0.70 9.79 41.20
CA LYS A 68 0.85 10.81 42.26
C LYS A 68 2.14 10.76 43.08
N GLN A 69 3.10 11.62 42.72
CA GLN A 69 3.87 12.34 43.74
C GLN A 69 3.89 13.84 43.43
N ASN A 70 3.70 14.62 44.49
CA ASN A 70 3.49 16.06 44.51
C ASN A 70 4.78 16.86 44.26
N GLY A 71 4.68 17.88 43.41
CA GLY A 71 5.22 19.24 43.59
C GLY A 71 6.74 19.48 43.59
N VAL A 72 7.24 20.26 42.62
CA VAL A 72 7.59 21.70 42.72
C VAL A 72 8.12 22.19 41.35
N LEU A 73 7.87 23.47 41.04
CA LEU A 73 7.97 24.17 39.75
C LEU A 73 9.32 24.12 39.02
N GLY A 74 9.23 24.13 37.68
CA GLY A 74 10.23 24.64 36.72
C GLY A 74 9.68 24.57 35.29
N GLN A 75 9.60 25.71 34.60
CA GLN A 75 8.99 25.93 33.28
C GLN A 75 9.81 25.42 32.08
N ASP A 76 9.07 25.13 31.01
CA ASP A 76 9.40 25.07 29.58
C ASP A 76 10.01 23.79 28.96
N SER A 77 9.46 23.47 27.76
CA SER A 77 9.84 22.51 26.69
C SER A 77 9.14 21.13 26.62
N ASP A 78 8.36 20.98 25.54
CA ASP A 78 8.01 19.78 24.78
C ASP A 78 7.64 18.48 25.52
N SER A 79 6.56 18.52 26.31
CA SER A 79 5.86 17.28 26.66
C SER A 79 4.83 16.95 25.58
N PHE A 80 5.17 16.01 24.69
CA PHE A 80 4.13 15.16 24.10
C PHE A 80 3.31 14.62 25.26
N MET A 81 2.05 15.01 25.33
CA MET A 81 1.11 14.48 26.31
C MET A 81 1.03 12.98 26.07
N ASP A 82 1.56 12.22 27.03
CA ASP A 82 1.31 10.80 27.22
C ASP A 82 -0.17 10.60 27.51
N ASN A 83 -1.00 10.71 26.46
CA ASN A 83 -2.41 10.38 26.47
C ASN A 83 -2.61 8.93 26.02
N SER A 84 -1.77 8.03 26.54
CA SER A 84 -2.07 6.60 26.70
C SER A 84 -3.16 6.38 27.78
N ARG A 85 -4.25 7.17 27.72
CA ARG A 85 -5.51 6.91 28.44
C ARG A 85 -6.48 6.06 27.60
N VAL A 86 -5.95 5.27 26.67
CA VAL A 86 -6.59 4.04 26.23
C VAL A 86 -6.14 3.00 27.24
N GLY A 87 -7.08 2.38 27.96
CA GLY A 87 -6.82 1.56 29.14
C GLY A 87 -5.57 0.71 29.00
N VAL A 88 -4.66 0.81 29.98
CA VAL A 88 -3.46 -0.02 30.05
C VAL A 88 -3.92 -1.47 29.99
N GLU A 89 -3.92 -2.05 28.78
CA GLU A 89 -4.14 -3.48 28.61
C GLU A 89 -3.02 -4.13 29.40
N GLU A 90 -3.40 -4.84 30.46
CA GLU A 90 -2.45 -5.45 31.34
C GLU A 90 -1.61 -6.44 30.52
N LEU A 91 -0.29 -6.20 30.46
CA LEU A 91 0.62 -7.07 29.72
C LEU A 91 0.40 -8.52 30.15
N THR A 92 0.16 -9.39 29.17
CA THR A 92 0.03 -10.82 29.36
C THR A 92 1.35 -11.42 29.85
N ASN A 93 1.28 -12.63 30.43
CA ASN A 93 2.48 -13.33 30.86
C ASN A 93 3.45 -13.59 29.69
N GLN A 94 2.93 -13.86 28.49
CA GLN A 94 3.75 -14.08 27.29
C GLN A 94 4.50 -12.80 26.88
N GLU A 95 3.83 -11.65 26.90
CA GLU A 95 4.45 -10.35 26.61
C GLU A 95 5.53 -9.99 27.63
N ARG A 96 5.30 -10.22 28.94
CA ARG A 96 6.31 -9.98 29.98
C ARG A 96 7.55 -10.87 29.78
N ILE A 97 7.36 -12.15 29.44
CA ILE A 97 8.45 -13.07 29.10
C ILE A 97 9.21 -12.55 27.88
N LYS A 98 8.49 -12.14 26.83
CA LYS A 98 9.09 -11.60 25.60
C LYS A 98 9.95 -10.37 25.89
N ILE A 99 9.46 -9.43 26.69
CA ILE A 99 10.22 -8.22 27.08
C ILE A 99 11.52 -8.63 27.80
N SER A 100 11.46 -9.60 28.72
CA SER A 100 12.66 -10.12 29.40
C SER A 100 13.67 -10.72 28.42
N VAL A 101 13.19 -11.49 27.43
CA VAL A 101 14.04 -12.07 26.36
C VAL A 101 14.69 -10.98 25.53
N ILE A 102 13.95 -9.93 25.13
CA ILE A 102 14.49 -8.79 24.38
C ILE A 102 15.61 -8.11 25.17
N ARG A 103 15.38 -7.78 26.45
CA ARG A 103 16.38 -7.13 27.32
C ARG A 103 17.65 -7.97 27.46
N GLY A 104 17.49 -9.28 27.69
CA GLY A 104 18.63 -10.19 27.81
C GLY A 104 19.37 -10.43 26.48
N THR A 105 18.70 -10.30 25.34
CA THR A 105 19.31 -10.52 24.02
C THR A 105 20.03 -9.28 23.50
N VAL A 106 19.44 -8.10 23.69
CA VAL A 106 20.00 -6.82 23.23
C VAL A 106 21.34 -6.50 23.88
N THR A 107 21.55 -6.97 25.11
CA THR A 107 22.80 -6.75 25.87
C THR A 107 23.96 -7.65 25.45
N LYS A 108 23.74 -8.61 24.54
CA LYS A 108 24.81 -9.47 24.04
C LYS A 108 25.76 -8.68 23.13
N PRO A 109 27.08 -8.71 23.39
CA PRO A 109 28.05 -7.95 22.60
C PRO A 109 28.22 -8.48 21.17
N ASP A 110 27.92 -9.75 20.93
CA ASP A 110 28.03 -10.46 19.65
C ASP A 110 26.68 -10.65 18.94
N LEU A 111 25.68 -9.83 19.30
CA LEU A 111 24.35 -9.92 18.68
C LEU A 111 24.45 -9.66 17.18
N SER A 112 23.98 -10.62 16.37
CA SER A 112 23.94 -10.46 14.91
C SER A 112 22.65 -9.77 14.44
N LEU A 113 22.67 -9.19 13.24
CA LEU A 113 21.49 -8.61 12.58
C LEU A 113 20.39 -9.65 12.41
N GLY A 114 20.76 -10.91 12.11
CA GLY A 114 19.82 -12.02 12.03
C GLY A 114 19.15 -12.32 13.37
N ASP A 115 19.92 -12.33 14.47
CA ASP A 115 19.37 -12.49 15.82
C ASP A 115 18.44 -11.32 16.19
N PHE A 116 18.81 -10.11 15.77
CA PHE A 116 18.00 -8.93 16.02
C PHE A 116 16.68 -8.94 15.21
N LYS A 117 16.73 -9.25 13.91
CA LYS A 117 15.55 -9.52 13.07
C LYS A 117 14.71 -10.68 13.63
N LEU A 118 15.33 -11.66 14.27
CA LEU A 118 14.59 -12.74 14.92
C LEU A 118 13.75 -12.24 16.11
N LEU A 119 14.20 -11.21 16.84
CA LEU A 119 13.41 -10.63 17.93
C LEU A 119 12.09 -10.04 17.44
N GLY A 120 12.11 -9.23 16.37
CA GLY A 120 10.89 -8.61 15.82
C GLY A 120 10.02 -9.57 15.00
N SER A 121 10.62 -10.57 14.34
CA SER A 121 9.85 -11.55 13.54
C SER A 121 9.26 -12.71 14.36
N SER A 122 9.79 -13.03 15.54
CA SER A 122 9.24 -14.08 16.42
C SER A 122 7.99 -13.62 17.18
N ASN A 123 7.26 -14.57 17.77
CA ASN A 123 6.00 -14.36 18.49
C ASN A 123 6.04 -13.11 19.40
N GLU A 124 4.95 -12.36 19.44
CA GLU A 124 4.77 -11.07 20.16
C GLU A 124 5.59 -9.87 19.65
N GLY A 125 6.57 -10.06 18.75
CA GLY A 125 7.36 -8.96 18.18
C GLY A 125 8.08 -8.12 19.23
N PHE A 126 8.02 -6.79 19.14
CA PHE A 126 8.64 -5.89 20.12
C PHE A 126 7.72 -5.48 21.27
N VAL A 127 6.46 -5.93 21.24
CA VAL A 127 5.46 -5.75 22.30
C VAL A 127 5.00 -4.29 22.49
N THR A 128 5.86 -3.39 22.96
CA THR A 128 5.48 -2.03 23.37
C THR A 128 6.17 -0.94 22.54
N ASP A 129 5.51 0.21 22.42
CA ASP A 129 6.03 1.33 21.64
C ASP A 129 7.31 1.92 22.26
N GLY A 130 7.48 1.82 23.59
CA GLY A 130 8.74 2.20 24.25
C GLY A 130 9.92 1.35 23.80
N ILE A 131 9.71 0.06 23.52
CA ILE A 131 10.74 -0.81 22.95
C ILE A 131 10.94 -0.49 21.46
N ARG A 132 9.86 -0.27 20.71
CA ARG A 132 9.92 0.07 19.28
C ARG A 132 10.68 1.36 19.01
N ARG A 133 10.46 2.41 19.82
CA ARG A 133 11.23 3.67 19.74
C ARG A 133 12.73 3.48 19.82
N VAL A 134 13.17 2.43 20.50
CA VAL A 134 14.59 2.08 20.62
C VAL A 134 15.04 1.16 19.49
N LEU A 135 14.21 0.17 19.12
CA LEU A 135 14.62 -0.92 18.23
C LEU A 135 14.31 -0.70 16.75
N TRP A 136 13.26 0.05 16.38
CA TRP A 136 12.95 0.37 14.99
C TRP A 136 14.04 1.21 14.31
N PRO A 137 14.58 2.29 14.92
CA PRO A 137 15.72 2.99 14.32
C PRO A 137 16.93 2.08 14.16
N LYS A 138 17.21 1.22 15.15
CA LYS A 138 18.38 0.34 15.12
C LYS A 138 18.27 -0.76 14.08
N ILE A 139 17.08 -1.37 13.89
CA ILE A 139 16.91 -2.38 12.85
C ILE A 139 17.08 -1.77 11.45
N LEU A 140 16.72 -0.49 11.32
CA LEU A 140 16.92 0.36 10.14
C LEU A 140 18.34 0.95 10.02
N ARG A 141 19.25 0.62 10.94
CA ARG A 141 20.63 1.16 10.98
C ARG A 141 20.67 2.69 11.01
N LEU A 142 19.78 3.29 11.78
CA LEU A 142 19.76 4.73 12.07
C LEU A 142 20.52 5.03 13.36
N SER A 143 21.35 6.08 13.30
CA SER A 143 22.31 6.37 14.36
C SER A 143 21.63 7.38 15.23
N MET A 144 21.37 7.02 16.48
CA MET A 144 20.64 7.92 17.37
C MET A 144 21.44 9.22 17.62
N ASP A 145 22.77 9.17 17.51
CA ASP A 145 23.65 10.33 17.62
C ASP A 145 23.59 11.26 16.39
N GLU A 146 23.04 10.77 15.26
CA GLU A 146 22.86 11.54 14.02
C GLU A 146 21.46 12.16 13.91
N ILE A 147 20.53 11.85 14.83
CA ILE A 147 19.19 12.42 14.85
C ILE A 147 19.28 13.83 15.45
N VAL A 148 19.50 14.80 14.57
CA VAL A 148 19.49 16.21 14.91
C VAL A 148 18.06 16.73 14.77
N PRO A 149 17.51 17.45 15.76
CA PRO A 149 16.20 18.07 15.62
C PRO A 149 16.13 18.94 14.36
N VAL A 150 15.13 18.67 13.52
CA VAL A 150 14.89 19.39 12.28
C VAL A 150 13.99 20.57 12.58
N GLU A 151 14.49 21.78 12.32
CA GLU A 151 13.75 23.03 12.39
C GLU A 151 13.06 23.36 11.06
N GLY A 152 12.04 24.23 11.09
CA GLY A 152 11.40 24.75 9.88
C GLY A 152 10.38 23.81 9.21
N LEU A 153 9.99 22.73 9.90
CA LEU A 153 9.03 21.74 9.39
C LEU A 153 7.66 22.38 9.09
N GLU A 154 7.27 23.40 9.84
CA GLU A 154 6.01 24.12 9.64
C GLU A 154 5.91 24.78 8.27
N THR A 155 7.03 25.04 7.57
CA THR A 155 7.04 25.63 6.22
C THR A 155 7.47 24.67 5.12
N ILE A 156 7.75 23.40 5.46
CA ILE A 156 8.27 22.41 4.51
C ILE A 156 7.34 22.16 3.32
N TYR A 157 6.03 22.30 3.53
CA TYR A 157 5.01 22.14 2.49
C TYR A 157 5.24 23.09 1.30
N THR A 158 5.88 24.24 1.52
CA THR A 158 6.21 25.21 0.45
C THR A 158 7.22 24.65 -0.57
N LYS A 159 7.93 23.58 -0.23
CA LYS A 159 8.88 22.89 -1.10
C LYS A 159 8.24 21.79 -1.96
N ILE A 160 6.98 21.46 -1.69
CA ILE A 160 6.24 20.39 -2.38
C ILE A 160 5.37 20.99 -3.49
N PRO A 161 5.29 20.37 -4.68
CA PRO A 161 4.37 20.80 -5.72
C PRO A 161 2.93 20.87 -5.19
N ASN A 162 2.22 21.97 -5.49
CA ASN A 162 0.90 22.23 -4.92
C ASN A 162 -0.11 21.10 -5.18
N GLU A 163 -0.08 20.47 -6.37
CA GLU A 163 -0.96 19.34 -6.69
C GLU A 163 -0.74 18.14 -5.76
N VAL A 164 0.52 17.83 -5.46
CA VAL A 164 0.90 16.76 -4.53
C VAL A 164 0.50 17.14 -3.11
N TYR A 165 0.78 18.38 -2.69
CA TYR A 165 0.42 18.87 -1.36
C TYR A 165 -1.10 18.80 -1.11
N GLN A 166 -1.92 19.21 -2.07
CA GLN A 166 -3.38 19.10 -1.96
C GLN A 166 -3.87 17.65 -1.89
N GLN A 167 -3.16 16.71 -2.51
CA GLN A 167 -3.47 15.29 -2.39
C GLN A 167 -3.11 14.77 -0.99
N ILE A 168 -1.94 15.14 -0.45
CA ILE A 168 -1.53 14.81 0.91
C ILE A 168 -2.57 15.28 1.93
N LEU A 169 -3.01 16.54 1.86
CA LEU A 169 -4.01 17.08 2.78
C LEU A 169 -5.33 16.29 2.76
N LYS A 170 -5.79 15.86 1.58
CA LYS A 170 -7.01 15.05 1.46
C LYS A 170 -6.86 13.67 2.09
N ASP A 171 -5.68 13.07 1.99
CA ASP A 171 -5.40 11.76 2.55
C ASP A 171 -5.21 11.84 4.07
N VAL A 172 -4.49 12.84 4.56
CA VAL A 172 -4.30 13.14 5.99
C VAL A 172 -5.63 13.40 6.69
N ALA A 173 -6.53 14.16 6.06
CA ALA A 173 -7.88 14.40 6.60
C ALA A 173 -8.71 13.11 6.76
N ARG A 174 -8.33 12.02 6.08
CA ARG A 174 -8.98 10.70 6.18
C ARG A 174 -8.26 9.73 7.13
N SER A 175 -7.11 10.10 7.69
CA SER A 175 -6.33 9.28 8.63
C SER A 175 -6.91 9.22 10.05
N GLY A 176 -8.17 9.61 10.26
CA GLY A 176 -8.79 9.67 11.59
C GLY A 176 -8.89 8.32 12.30
N SER A 177 -8.88 7.20 11.57
CA SER A 177 -8.87 5.83 12.14
C SER A 177 -7.62 5.51 12.97
N HIS A 178 -6.53 6.25 12.75
CA HIS A 178 -5.30 6.12 13.54
C HIS A 178 -5.39 6.82 14.89
N ILE A 179 -6.34 7.73 15.08
CA ILE A 179 -6.49 8.57 16.27
C ILE A 179 -7.54 7.92 17.20
N SER A 180 -7.46 8.20 18.50
CA SER A 180 -8.50 7.75 19.44
C SER A 180 -9.86 8.33 19.04
N PRO A 181 -10.96 7.56 19.06
CA PRO A 181 -12.31 8.10 18.88
C PRO A 181 -12.69 9.17 19.92
N SER A 182 -11.95 9.24 21.04
CA SER A 182 -12.14 10.22 22.11
C SER A 182 -11.23 11.45 22.00
N ALA A 183 -10.42 11.56 20.95
CA ALA A 183 -9.50 12.67 20.79
C ALA A 183 -10.23 14.00 20.57
N THR A 184 -9.63 15.08 21.05
CA THR A 184 -10.16 16.43 20.81
C THR A 184 -9.89 16.88 19.37
N GLU A 185 -10.58 17.94 18.94
CA GLU A 185 -10.33 18.58 17.65
C GLU A 185 -8.89 19.09 17.57
N GLU A 186 -8.38 19.72 18.64
CA GLU A 186 -7.00 20.21 18.74
C GLU A 186 -5.97 19.07 18.65
N GLU A 187 -6.20 17.94 19.32
CA GLU A 187 -5.34 16.75 19.21
C GLU A 187 -5.33 16.19 17.78
N THR A 188 -6.49 16.22 17.12
CA THR A 188 -6.65 15.74 15.74
C THR A 188 -5.94 16.66 14.75
N GLU A 189 -6.12 17.97 14.87
CA GLU A 189 -5.43 18.97 14.05
C GLU A 189 -3.92 18.89 14.23
N HIS A 190 -3.45 18.81 15.48
CA HIS A 190 -2.03 18.69 15.77
C HIS A 190 -1.42 17.43 15.13
N PHE A 191 -2.11 16.28 15.23
CA PHE A 191 -1.67 15.05 14.56
C PHE A 191 -1.64 15.20 13.04
N GLN A 192 -2.67 15.79 12.44
CA GLN A 192 -2.74 16.01 10.99
C GLN A 192 -1.64 16.96 10.50
N ASP A 193 -1.31 17.99 11.27
CA ASP A 193 -0.21 18.90 10.97
C ASP A 193 1.13 18.15 10.98
N GLN A 194 1.42 17.39 12.03
CA GLN A 194 2.65 16.59 12.13
C GLN A 194 2.73 15.52 11.03
N LEU A 195 1.61 14.87 10.71
CA LEU A 195 1.53 13.88 9.64
C LEU A 195 1.79 14.52 8.27
N THR A 196 1.32 15.74 8.05
CA THR A 196 1.62 16.49 6.83
C THR A 196 3.11 16.84 6.76
N GLN A 197 3.68 17.32 7.87
CA GLN A 197 5.09 17.70 7.96
C GLN A 197 6.04 16.52 7.67
N ILE A 198 5.82 15.37 8.31
CA ILE A 198 6.67 14.17 8.13
C ILE A 198 6.62 13.64 6.69
N ILE A 199 5.45 13.62 6.05
CA ILE A 199 5.29 13.20 4.65
C ILE A 199 6.01 14.19 3.71
N CYS A 200 5.76 15.48 3.88
CA CYS A 200 6.37 16.51 3.04
C CYS A 200 7.89 16.55 3.20
N TRP A 201 8.43 16.29 4.39
CA TRP A 201 9.86 16.26 4.61
C TRP A 201 10.55 15.13 3.84
N VAL A 202 9.99 13.90 3.86
CA VAL A 202 10.55 12.78 3.09
C VAL A 202 10.53 13.08 1.59
N LEU A 203 9.40 13.57 1.05
CA LEU A 203 9.27 13.92 -0.36
C LEU A 203 10.17 15.10 -0.78
N HIS A 204 10.47 16.02 0.15
CA HIS A 204 11.40 17.11 -0.12
C HIS A 204 12.84 16.61 -0.24
N ARG A 205 13.25 15.69 0.66
CA ARG A 205 14.60 15.10 0.65
C ARG A 205 14.84 14.16 -0.53
N HIS A 206 13.78 13.50 -0.98
CA HIS A 206 13.81 12.53 -2.07
C HIS A 206 12.87 12.94 -3.22
N PRO A 207 13.25 13.96 -4.02
CA PRO A 207 12.42 14.46 -5.11
C PRO A 207 12.17 13.44 -6.24
N GLU A 208 12.89 12.33 -6.26
CA GLU A 208 12.68 11.18 -7.14
C GLU A 208 11.43 10.35 -6.77
N LEU A 209 11.01 10.39 -5.50
CA LEU A 209 9.86 9.65 -4.99
C LEU A 209 8.55 10.38 -5.32
N ASN A 210 7.54 9.60 -5.69
CA ASN A 210 6.21 10.08 -6.01
C ASN A 210 5.25 9.65 -4.89
N TYR A 211 4.49 10.60 -4.37
CA TYR A 211 3.46 10.30 -3.38
C TYR A 211 2.39 9.36 -3.96
N TYR A 212 2.02 8.32 -3.21
CA TYR A 212 0.90 7.43 -3.52
C TYR A 212 -0.13 7.44 -2.39
N GLN A 213 -1.40 7.27 -2.77
CA GLN A 213 -2.49 7.20 -1.80
C GLN A 213 -2.37 5.93 -0.95
N GLY A 214 -2.32 6.09 0.38
CA GLY A 214 -2.03 5.03 1.35
C GLY A 214 -0.69 5.24 2.08
N TYR A 215 0.22 6.04 1.52
CA TYR A 215 1.49 6.39 2.21
C TYR A 215 1.24 7.13 3.53
N ASN A 216 0.14 7.89 3.61
CA ASN A 216 -0.33 8.54 4.84
C ASN A 216 -0.60 7.55 5.98
N ASP A 217 -1.08 6.34 5.69
CA ASP A 217 -1.35 5.31 6.72
C ASP A 217 -0.04 4.75 7.29
N VAL A 218 0.98 4.58 6.44
CA VAL A 218 2.33 4.21 6.88
C VAL A 218 2.93 5.31 7.74
N ALA A 219 2.92 6.55 7.24
CA ALA A 219 3.47 7.70 7.95
C ALA A 219 2.76 7.93 9.30
N ALA A 220 1.44 7.73 9.36
CA ALA A 220 0.66 7.80 10.60
C ALA A 220 1.14 6.77 11.64
N THR A 221 1.34 5.52 11.21
CA THR A 221 1.83 4.44 12.08
C THR A 221 3.21 4.78 12.65
N ILE A 222 4.12 5.28 11.82
CA ILE A 222 5.46 5.68 12.27
C ILE A 222 5.38 6.88 13.22
N LEU A 223 4.59 7.90 12.89
CA LEU A 223 4.41 9.10 13.71
C LEU A 223 3.88 8.76 15.11
N LEU A 224 2.90 7.85 15.20
CA LEU A 224 2.33 7.42 16.49
C LEU A 224 3.33 6.70 17.39
N VAL A 225 4.25 5.93 16.81
CA VAL A 225 5.25 5.18 17.60
C VAL A 225 6.45 6.05 17.93
N MET A 226 6.99 6.74 16.92
CA MET A 226 8.28 7.44 16.98
C MET A 226 8.18 8.91 17.39
N GLY A 227 7.02 9.55 17.23
CA GLY A 227 6.92 11.00 17.28
C GLY A 227 7.47 11.65 16.00
N LEU A 228 7.41 12.99 15.94
CA LEU A 228 7.76 13.72 14.72
C LEU A 228 9.25 13.61 14.39
N GLN A 229 10.14 14.00 15.31
CA GLN A 229 11.57 14.19 15.01
C GLN A 229 12.29 12.89 14.63
N GLU A 230 12.18 11.86 15.47
CA GLU A 230 12.71 10.53 15.18
C GLU A 230 11.96 9.86 14.02
N GLY A 231 10.65 10.13 13.92
CA GLY A 231 9.80 9.62 12.86
C GLY A 231 10.27 10.03 11.46
N LEU A 232 10.79 11.25 11.29
CA LEU A 232 11.33 11.73 10.00
C LEU A 232 12.33 10.73 9.43
N TYR A 233 13.39 10.44 10.17
CA TYR A 233 14.47 9.55 9.75
C TYR A 233 14.03 8.10 9.59
N VAL A 234 13.17 7.61 10.48
CA VAL A 234 12.60 6.26 10.39
C VAL A 234 11.75 6.11 9.13
N LEU A 235 10.88 7.08 8.84
CA LEU A 235 10.02 7.07 7.67
C LEU A 235 10.84 7.21 6.37
N GLU A 236 11.88 8.05 6.35
CA GLU A 236 12.82 8.16 5.22
C GLU A 236 13.49 6.82 4.92
N SER A 237 14.08 6.17 5.93
CA SER A 237 14.72 4.85 5.73
C SER A 237 13.72 3.79 5.28
N ILE A 238 12.52 3.71 5.88
CA ILE A 238 11.47 2.80 5.41
C ILE A 238 11.08 3.09 3.96
N SER A 239 10.96 4.37 3.59
CA SER A 239 10.58 4.78 2.25
C SER A 239 11.62 4.35 1.22
N MET A 240 12.90 4.55 1.51
CA MET A 240 13.99 4.19 0.60
C MET A 240 14.22 2.68 0.51
N GLU A 241 14.04 1.95 1.61
CA GLU A 241 14.43 0.54 1.66
C GLU A 241 13.30 -0.44 1.36
N PHE A 242 12.06 -0.04 1.60
CA PHE A 242 10.90 -0.91 1.47
C PHE A 242 9.83 -0.37 0.53
N LEU A 243 9.60 0.96 0.53
CA LEU A 243 8.45 1.54 -0.18
C LEU A 243 8.81 2.23 -1.51
N GLU A 244 10.10 2.34 -1.84
CA GLU A 244 10.59 3.03 -3.05
C GLU A 244 9.84 2.55 -4.30
N ARG A 245 9.60 1.23 -4.35
CA ARG A 245 8.85 0.57 -5.44
C ARG A 245 7.43 1.11 -5.62
N PHE A 246 6.75 1.46 -4.53
CA PHE A 246 5.39 2.02 -4.54
C PHE A 246 5.39 3.51 -4.90
N MET A 247 6.54 4.16 -4.78
CA MET A 247 6.74 5.59 -5.05
C MET A 247 7.36 5.86 -6.42
N GLU A 248 7.48 4.84 -7.28
CA GLU A 248 7.84 5.02 -8.67
C GLU A 248 6.72 5.75 -9.46
N LYS A 249 7.06 6.34 -10.61
CA LYS A 249 6.10 7.06 -11.48
C LYS A 249 4.91 6.22 -11.93
N THR A 250 5.04 4.89 -11.91
CA THR A 250 4.01 3.95 -12.34
C THR A 250 3.93 2.77 -11.39
N MET A 251 2.72 2.29 -11.10
CA MET A 251 2.47 1.09 -10.29
C MET A 251 2.69 -0.23 -11.03
N GLU A 252 3.24 -0.23 -12.26
CA GLU A 252 3.31 -1.44 -13.09
C GLU A 252 4.13 -2.56 -12.44
N LYS A 253 5.24 -2.20 -11.77
CA LYS A 253 6.07 -3.17 -11.05
C LYS A 253 5.36 -3.71 -9.81
N VAL A 254 4.60 -2.87 -9.10
CA VAL A 254 3.78 -3.27 -7.95
C VAL A 254 2.68 -4.23 -8.40
N ASN A 255 2.01 -3.92 -9.51
CA ASN A 255 1.00 -4.78 -10.11
C ASN A 255 1.59 -6.14 -10.53
N GLN A 256 2.82 -6.16 -11.05
CA GLN A 256 3.53 -7.41 -11.32
C GLN A 256 3.85 -8.17 -10.02
N GLU A 257 4.35 -7.50 -8.98
CA GLU A 257 4.68 -8.12 -7.69
C GLU A 257 3.45 -8.75 -7.01
N LEU A 258 2.26 -8.18 -7.15
CA LEU A 258 1.03 -8.80 -6.63
C LEU A 258 0.82 -10.24 -7.14
N PHE A 259 1.34 -10.60 -8.32
CA PHE A 259 1.26 -11.97 -8.83
C PHE A 259 2.14 -12.98 -8.11
N TYR A 260 3.00 -12.57 -7.16
CA TYR A 260 3.55 -13.49 -6.18
C TYR A 260 2.44 -14.23 -5.43
N ILE A 261 1.29 -13.60 -5.18
CA ILE A 261 0.15 -14.25 -4.51
C ILE A 261 -0.35 -15.44 -5.33
N PHE A 262 -0.54 -15.28 -6.64
CA PHE A 262 -1.03 -16.36 -7.50
C PHE A 262 0.02 -17.44 -7.70
N ALA A 263 1.29 -17.07 -7.92
CA ALA A 263 2.38 -18.03 -7.99
C ALA A 263 2.49 -18.86 -6.70
N LEU A 264 2.35 -18.25 -5.52
CA LEU A 264 2.39 -18.95 -4.24
C LEU A 264 1.16 -19.85 -4.04
N LEU A 265 -0.04 -19.36 -4.35
CA LEU A 265 -1.28 -20.14 -4.27
C LEU A 265 -1.26 -21.36 -5.20
N GLU A 266 -0.60 -21.28 -6.35
CA GLU A 266 -0.40 -22.44 -7.23
C GLU A 266 0.29 -23.62 -6.52
N ARG A 267 1.20 -23.32 -5.59
CA ARG A 267 1.96 -24.33 -4.83
C ARG A 267 1.22 -24.85 -3.61
N VAL A 268 0.54 -23.96 -2.89
CA VAL A 268 -0.06 -24.31 -1.59
C VAL A 268 -1.54 -24.63 -1.66
N HIS A 269 -2.26 -24.09 -2.65
CA HIS A 269 -3.70 -24.25 -2.78
C HIS A 269 -4.18 -24.13 -4.24
N PRO A 270 -3.77 -25.01 -5.16
CA PRO A 270 -4.07 -24.88 -6.60
C PRO A 270 -5.57 -24.82 -6.92
N THR A 271 -6.43 -25.55 -6.19
CA THR A 271 -7.89 -25.50 -6.38
C THR A 271 -8.49 -24.13 -6.03
N LEU A 272 -7.89 -23.40 -5.09
CA LEU A 272 -8.34 -22.05 -4.74
C LEU A 272 -7.93 -21.07 -5.83
N LEU A 273 -6.70 -21.21 -6.34
CA LEU A 273 -6.25 -20.42 -7.49
C LEU A 273 -7.16 -20.62 -8.71
N GLU A 274 -7.47 -21.88 -9.04
CA GLU A 274 -8.39 -22.19 -10.14
C GLU A 274 -9.75 -21.53 -9.93
N HIS A 275 -10.29 -21.55 -8.71
CA HIS A 275 -11.53 -20.86 -8.38
C HIS A 275 -11.44 -19.34 -8.62
N LEU A 276 -10.35 -18.69 -8.21
CA LEU A 276 -10.12 -17.25 -8.45
C LEU A 276 -9.97 -16.93 -9.94
N GLU A 277 -9.28 -17.78 -10.71
CA GLU A 277 -9.13 -17.61 -12.15
C GLU A 277 -10.47 -17.78 -12.90
N ASN A 278 -11.33 -18.70 -12.45
CA ASN A 278 -12.65 -18.95 -13.02
C ASN A 278 -13.61 -17.76 -12.87
N VAL A 279 -13.49 -16.98 -11.80
CA VAL A 279 -14.23 -15.73 -11.61
C VAL A 279 -13.51 -14.50 -12.20
N GLU A 280 -12.46 -14.73 -13.01
CA GLU A 280 -11.65 -13.72 -13.68
C GLU A 280 -11.01 -12.68 -12.74
N LEU A 281 -10.68 -13.09 -11.50
CA LEU A 281 -10.01 -12.22 -10.53
C LEU A 281 -8.49 -12.22 -10.69
N PHE A 282 -7.92 -11.07 -10.35
CA PHE A 282 -6.48 -10.82 -10.25
C PHE A 282 -6.14 -10.38 -8.82
N PRO A 283 -4.88 -10.47 -8.38
CA PRO A 283 -4.49 -10.22 -6.99
C PRO A 283 -4.51 -8.74 -6.54
N HIS A 284 -5.15 -7.85 -7.32
CA HIS A 284 -5.29 -6.42 -6.97
C HIS A 284 -6.10 -6.17 -5.69
N PHE A 285 -6.86 -7.16 -5.22
CA PHE A 285 -7.56 -7.08 -3.94
C PHE A 285 -6.61 -6.89 -2.75
N ALA A 286 -5.34 -7.28 -2.89
CA ALA A 286 -4.32 -7.20 -1.84
C ALA A 286 -3.42 -5.94 -1.96
N LEU A 287 -3.73 -5.04 -2.89
CA LEU A 287 -2.89 -3.87 -3.16
C LEU A 287 -2.78 -2.96 -1.93
N ALA A 288 -3.90 -2.70 -1.25
CA ALA A 288 -3.92 -1.83 -0.08
C ALA A 288 -3.11 -2.43 1.08
N GLU A 289 -3.25 -3.74 1.33
CA GLU A 289 -2.50 -4.46 2.34
C GLU A 289 -1.00 -4.46 2.04
N TYR A 290 -0.63 -4.62 0.77
CA TYR A 290 0.77 -4.64 0.34
C TYR A 290 1.43 -3.26 0.48
N THR A 291 0.80 -2.20 -0.01
CA THR A 291 1.41 -0.87 -0.04
C THR A 291 1.39 -0.17 1.32
N THR A 292 0.42 -0.49 2.18
CA THR A 292 0.28 0.15 3.50
C THR A 292 0.72 -0.74 4.66
N TRP A 293 1.24 -1.95 4.38
CA TRP A 293 1.55 -2.94 5.42
C TRP A 293 0.38 -3.19 6.36
N TYR A 294 -0.82 -3.30 5.78
CA TYR A 294 -2.11 -3.44 6.47
C TYR A 294 -2.51 -2.27 7.37
N ALA A 295 -1.78 -1.15 7.38
CA ALA A 295 -2.13 0.02 8.18
C ALA A 295 -3.52 0.57 7.86
N HIS A 296 -3.92 0.53 6.58
CA HIS A 296 -5.26 0.93 6.18
C HIS A 296 -6.38 0.11 6.85
N LYS A 297 -6.12 -1.18 7.11
CA LYS A 297 -7.12 -2.13 7.62
C LYS A 297 -7.13 -2.24 9.14
N TYR A 298 -5.96 -2.15 9.79
CA TYR A 298 -5.82 -2.37 11.23
C TYR A 298 -5.43 -1.11 12.01
N ALA A 299 -5.63 0.10 11.46
CA ALA A 299 -5.40 1.37 12.15
C ALA A 299 -6.02 1.43 13.57
N GLU A 300 -7.25 0.92 13.72
CA GLU A 300 -7.94 0.88 15.01
C GLU A 300 -7.38 -0.20 15.97
N ASN A 301 -6.82 -1.29 15.43
CA ASN A 301 -6.15 -2.34 16.20
C ASN A 301 -4.64 -2.08 16.23
N ARG A 302 -4.24 -1.02 16.95
CA ARG A 302 -2.85 -0.57 17.05
C ARG A 302 -1.87 -1.67 17.49
N LYS A 303 -2.29 -2.52 18.43
CA LYS A 303 -1.45 -3.63 18.94
C LYS A 303 -1.06 -4.59 17.82
N LEU A 304 -2.04 -5.04 17.03
CA LEU A 304 -1.79 -5.89 15.86
C LEU A 304 -1.01 -5.15 14.78
N LEU A 305 -1.37 -3.90 14.48
CA LEU A 305 -0.69 -3.10 13.46
C LEU A 305 0.81 -2.94 13.77
N HIS A 306 1.15 -2.53 14.98
CA HIS A 306 2.55 -2.36 15.37
C HIS A 306 3.30 -3.70 15.39
N ARG A 307 2.63 -4.80 15.75
CA ARG A 307 3.17 -6.16 15.66
C ARG A 307 3.48 -6.58 14.21
N LEU A 308 2.66 -6.19 13.24
CA LEU A 308 2.91 -6.42 11.81
C LEU A 308 4.12 -5.60 11.33
N TYR A 309 4.26 -4.35 11.78
CA TYR A 309 5.43 -3.53 11.47
C TYR A 309 6.72 -4.12 12.06
N ASP A 310 6.69 -4.61 13.31
CA ASP A 310 7.82 -5.33 13.91
C ASP A 310 8.25 -6.50 13.01
N TYR A 311 7.28 -7.24 12.46
CA TYR A 311 7.52 -8.37 11.57
C TYR A 311 8.09 -7.96 10.22
N PHE A 312 7.53 -6.95 9.56
CA PHE A 312 7.96 -6.52 8.22
C PHE A 312 9.32 -5.83 8.23
N LEU A 313 9.59 -4.95 9.20
CA LEU A 313 10.91 -4.35 9.39
C LEU A 313 12.00 -5.41 9.65
N SER A 314 11.60 -6.54 10.24
CA SER A 314 12.48 -7.67 10.54
C SER A 314 12.54 -8.73 9.44
N SER A 315 11.89 -8.51 8.30
CA SER A 315 11.74 -9.48 7.22
C SER A 315 12.18 -8.91 5.87
N PRO A 316 12.40 -9.77 4.85
CA PRO A 316 12.64 -9.29 3.50
C PRO A 316 11.44 -8.48 2.94
N PRO A 317 11.67 -7.53 2.01
CA PRO A 317 10.63 -6.56 1.58
C PRO A 317 9.35 -7.18 0.99
N LEU A 318 9.44 -8.35 0.35
CA LEU A 318 8.29 -9.02 -0.26
C LEU A 318 7.43 -9.80 0.74
N MET A 319 7.82 -9.86 2.02
CA MET A 319 7.12 -10.63 3.05
C MET A 319 5.61 -10.31 3.19
N PRO A 320 5.12 -9.06 3.03
CA PRO A 320 3.68 -8.80 3.06
C PRO A 320 2.87 -9.59 2.02
N LEU A 321 3.45 -9.88 0.84
CA LEU A 321 2.79 -10.70 -0.18
C LEU A 321 2.68 -12.18 0.22
N TYR A 322 3.66 -12.69 0.96
CA TYR A 322 3.61 -14.04 1.52
C TYR A 322 2.53 -14.12 2.61
N LEU A 323 2.43 -13.10 3.46
CA LEU A 323 1.34 -13.03 4.44
C LEU A 323 -0.03 -12.97 3.76
N SER A 324 -0.20 -12.13 2.74
CA SER A 324 -1.44 -12.10 1.93
C SER A 324 -1.78 -13.46 1.33
N SER A 325 -0.79 -14.19 0.82
CA SER A 325 -1.00 -15.53 0.24
C SER A 325 -1.50 -16.53 1.29
N VAL A 326 -0.90 -16.51 2.48
CA VAL A 326 -1.29 -17.38 3.59
C VAL A 326 -2.67 -17.01 4.12
N ILE A 327 -3.00 -15.72 4.25
CA ILE A 327 -4.34 -15.27 4.66
C ILE A 327 -5.40 -15.74 3.67
N VAL A 328 -5.15 -15.60 2.36
CA VAL A 328 -6.08 -16.05 1.32
C VAL A 328 -6.27 -17.58 1.40
N ALA A 329 -5.18 -18.34 1.53
CA ALA A 329 -5.26 -19.79 1.68
C ALA A 329 -5.97 -20.22 2.97
N HIS A 330 -5.75 -19.54 4.09
CA HIS A 330 -6.42 -19.79 5.36
C HIS A 330 -7.95 -19.60 5.24
N ARG A 331 -8.37 -18.61 4.46
CA ARG A 331 -9.77 -18.28 4.20
C ARG A 331 -10.40 -19.08 3.05
N ALA A 332 -9.76 -20.15 2.56
CA ALA A 332 -10.23 -20.90 1.40
C ALA A 332 -11.69 -21.35 1.51
N THR A 333 -12.11 -21.84 2.68
CA THR A 333 -13.50 -22.29 2.90
C THR A 333 -14.51 -21.15 2.72
N GLU A 334 -14.20 -19.96 3.21
CA GLU A 334 -15.04 -18.77 3.04
C GLU A 334 -15.12 -18.37 1.56
N ILE A 335 -13.97 -18.40 0.87
CA ILE A 335 -13.87 -18.02 -0.54
C ILE A 335 -14.61 -19.01 -1.44
N PHE A 336 -14.50 -20.32 -1.21
CA PHE A 336 -15.24 -21.32 -2.01
C PHE A 336 -16.75 -21.22 -1.86
N ASN A 337 -17.23 -20.64 -0.76
CA ASN A 337 -18.65 -20.46 -0.49
C ASN A 337 -19.22 -19.15 -1.06
N THR A 338 -18.42 -18.36 -1.79
CA THR A 338 -18.96 -17.21 -2.51
C THR A 338 -19.83 -17.65 -3.69
N THR A 339 -20.66 -16.74 -4.16
CA THR A 339 -21.27 -16.90 -5.48
C THR A 339 -20.17 -16.85 -6.52
N PRO A 340 -20.24 -17.64 -7.61
CA PRO A 340 -19.21 -17.72 -8.64
C PRO A 340 -19.24 -16.48 -9.55
N ASP A 341 -19.11 -15.31 -8.94
CA ASP A 341 -19.02 -14.01 -9.58
C ASP A 341 -17.83 -13.23 -9.02
N MET A 342 -17.27 -12.39 -9.89
CA MET A 342 -16.10 -11.57 -9.58
C MET A 342 -16.36 -10.63 -8.39
N GLY A 343 -17.55 -10.03 -8.31
CA GLY A 343 -17.86 -8.95 -7.38
C GLY A 343 -17.97 -9.41 -5.93
N HIS A 344 -18.72 -10.49 -5.69
CA HIS A 344 -18.85 -11.08 -4.36
C HIS A 344 -17.51 -11.62 -3.85
N THR A 345 -16.79 -12.35 -4.70
CA THR A 345 -15.48 -12.90 -4.33
C THR A 345 -14.46 -11.79 -4.03
N HIS A 346 -14.42 -10.73 -4.85
CA HIS A 346 -13.58 -9.57 -4.59
C HIS A 346 -13.92 -8.90 -3.26
N LYS A 347 -15.21 -8.73 -2.95
CA LYS A 347 -15.66 -8.14 -1.69
C LYS A 347 -15.21 -8.94 -0.48
N VAL A 348 -15.32 -10.28 -0.54
CA VAL A 348 -14.86 -11.18 0.52
C VAL A 348 -13.35 -11.06 0.71
N LEU A 349 -12.57 -11.06 -0.37
CA LEU A 349 -11.11 -10.92 -0.31
C LEU A 349 -10.66 -9.59 0.32
N CYS A 350 -11.28 -8.46 -0.04
CA CYS A 350 -10.98 -7.15 0.54
C CYS A 350 -11.50 -6.97 1.99
N THR A 351 -12.38 -7.86 2.47
CA THR A 351 -12.92 -7.78 3.83
C THR A 351 -12.22 -8.81 4.70
N LEU A 352 -11.08 -8.46 5.31
CA LEU A 352 -10.42 -9.36 6.27
C LEU A 352 -11.24 -9.47 7.56
N PRO A 353 -11.43 -10.69 8.11
CA PRO A 353 -12.01 -10.93 9.43
C PRO A 353 -11.10 -10.42 10.55
N ASP A 354 -11.70 -10.01 11.66
CA ASP A 354 -10.97 -9.47 12.82
C ASP A 354 -10.32 -10.58 13.68
N ASP A 355 -10.77 -11.83 13.54
CA ASP A 355 -10.36 -13.00 14.33
C ASP A 355 -9.27 -13.86 13.66
N LEU A 356 -8.59 -13.31 12.64
CA LEU A 356 -7.50 -14.01 11.97
C LEU A 356 -6.36 -14.36 12.96
N PRO A 357 -5.86 -15.60 12.98
CA PRO A 357 -4.82 -16.04 13.92
C PRO A 357 -3.42 -15.58 13.49
N PHE A 358 -3.18 -14.26 13.55
CA PHE A 358 -1.99 -13.62 12.97
C PHE A 358 -0.67 -14.26 13.38
N GLU A 359 -0.45 -14.64 14.64
CA GLU A 359 0.82 -15.27 15.04
C GLU A 359 1.07 -16.61 14.31
N THR A 360 0.02 -17.38 14.02
CA THR A 360 0.15 -18.60 13.20
C THR A 360 0.41 -18.24 11.74
N LEU A 361 -0.34 -17.27 11.20
CA LEU A 361 -0.21 -16.82 9.81
C LEU A 361 1.17 -16.23 9.51
N LEU A 362 1.78 -15.52 10.45
CA LEU A 362 3.14 -14.98 10.34
C LEU A 362 4.18 -16.10 10.29
N ILE A 363 4.02 -17.15 11.11
CA ILE A 363 4.90 -18.33 11.06
C ILE A 363 4.76 -19.04 9.71
N ASP A 364 3.53 -19.23 9.24
CA ASP A 364 3.26 -19.86 7.95
C ASP A 364 3.82 -19.04 6.79
N ALA A 365 3.72 -17.70 6.83
CA ALA A 365 4.30 -16.81 5.83
C ALA A 365 5.83 -16.93 5.79
N LYS A 366 6.49 -17.00 6.96
CA LYS A 366 7.94 -17.24 7.06
C LYS A 366 8.33 -18.60 6.50
N ASN A 367 7.55 -19.64 6.79
CA ASN A 367 7.78 -20.98 6.25
C ASN A 367 7.59 -21.02 4.73
N LEU A 368 6.57 -20.33 4.23
CA LEU A 368 6.30 -20.21 2.80
C LEU A 368 7.44 -19.50 2.07
N TYR A 369 7.96 -18.40 2.63
CA TYR A 369 9.11 -17.67 2.10
C TYR A 369 10.36 -18.55 2.01
N ARG A 370 10.61 -19.37 3.04
CA ARG A 370 11.75 -20.31 3.04
C ARG A 370 11.62 -21.41 1.99
N GLN A 371 10.41 -21.91 1.77
CA GLN A 371 10.14 -22.97 0.78
C GLN A 371 10.21 -22.44 -0.65
N TYR A 372 9.68 -21.23 -0.88
CA TYR A 372 9.59 -20.61 -2.20
C TYR A 372 10.14 -19.18 -2.16
N PRO A 373 11.46 -19.00 -2.04
CA PRO A 373 12.05 -17.66 -2.06
C PRO A 373 11.76 -16.98 -3.41
N PRO A 374 11.73 -15.64 -3.48
CA PRO A 374 11.31 -14.89 -4.67
C PRO A 374 12.01 -15.32 -5.97
N GLU A 375 13.30 -15.62 -5.89
CA GLU A 375 14.13 -16.04 -7.03
C GLU A 375 13.66 -17.37 -7.64
N SER A 376 13.05 -18.24 -6.83
CA SER A 376 12.56 -19.55 -7.27
C SER A 376 11.24 -19.50 -8.04
N ILE A 377 10.47 -18.42 -7.91
CA ILE A 377 9.10 -18.30 -8.47
C ILE A 377 8.91 -17.06 -9.35
N ASN A 378 9.94 -16.22 -9.53
CA ASN A 378 9.90 -15.00 -10.32
C ASN A 378 9.42 -15.22 -11.77
N LYS A 379 9.75 -16.38 -12.36
CA LYS A 379 9.30 -16.72 -13.71
C LYS A 379 7.77 -16.84 -13.77
N ASP A 380 7.17 -17.53 -12.81
CA ASP A 380 5.72 -17.76 -12.79
C ASP A 380 4.97 -16.45 -12.54
N VAL A 381 5.52 -15.58 -11.69
CA VAL A 381 5.01 -14.21 -11.49
C VAL A 381 4.94 -13.44 -12.81
N LYS A 382 6.00 -13.49 -13.62
CA LYS A 382 6.04 -12.85 -14.94
C LYS A 382 5.04 -13.48 -15.92
N ASP A 383 4.88 -14.80 -15.87
CA ASP A 383 3.94 -15.52 -16.72
C ASP A 383 2.48 -15.14 -16.37
N TYR A 384 2.15 -15.02 -15.08
CA TYR A 384 0.83 -14.52 -14.64
C TYR A 384 0.59 -13.05 -15.00
N ASP A 385 1.58 -12.16 -14.84
CA ASP A 385 1.47 -10.77 -15.27
C ASP A 385 1.24 -10.66 -16.79
N CYS A 386 1.93 -11.50 -17.58
CA CYS A 386 1.71 -11.58 -19.02
C CYS A 386 0.27 -12.01 -19.35
N LYS A 387 -0.24 -13.07 -18.70
CA LYS A 387 -1.64 -13.52 -18.86
C LYS A 387 -2.64 -12.40 -18.53
N ARG A 388 -2.41 -11.65 -17.44
CA ARG A 388 -3.24 -10.48 -17.09
C ARG A 388 -3.23 -9.45 -18.20
N ARG A 389 -2.06 -9.04 -18.69
CA ARG A 389 -1.94 -8.02 -19.75
C ARG A 389 -2.67 -8.43 -21.03
N CYS A 390 -2.60 -9.70 -21.42
CA CYS A 390 -3.36 -10.23 -22.55
C CYS A 390 -4.87 -10.10 -22.32
N LYS A 391 -5.38 -10.56 -21.16
CA LYS A 391 -6.80 -10.43 -20.80
C LYS A 391 -7.28 -8.97 -20.76
N GLU A 392 -6.48 -8.06 -20.21
CA GLU A 392 -6.82 -6.63 -20.18
C GLU A 392 -6.91 -6.01 -21.59
N GLN A 393 -6.02 -6.41 -22.51
CA GLN A 393 -6.08 -5.98 -23.90
C GLN A 393 -7.34 -6.50 -24.59
N GLU A 394 -7.71 -7.76 -24.36
CA GLU A 394 -8.95 -8.35 -24.87
C GLU A 394 -10.19 -7.61 -24.34
N TRP A 395 -10.25 -7.31 -23.04
CA TRP A 395 -11.33 -6.55 -22.44
C TRP A 395 -11.41 -5.12 -22.99
N LYS A 396 -10.28 -4.44 -23.16
CA LYS A 396 -10.22 -3.11 -23.78
C LYS A 396 -10.73 -3.14 -25.21
N ALA A 397 -10.29 -4.10 -26.02
CA ALA A 397 -10.74 -4.27 -27.40
C ALA A 397 -12.26 -4.56 -27.48
N LYS A 398 -12.77 -5.43 -26.60
CA LYS A 398 -14.21 -5.74 -26.51
C LYS A 398 -15.04 -4.53 -26.08
N ALA A 399 -14.55 -3.75 -25.13
CA ALA A 399 -15.20 -2.53 -24.66
C ALA A 399 -15.22 -1.45 -25.76
N GLU A 400 -14.12 -1.30 -26.51
CA GLU A 400 -14.03 -0.38 -27.63
C GLU A 400 -14.95 -0.79 -28.78
N ALA A 401 -14.94 -2.07 -29.17
CA ALA A 401 -15.87 -2.60 -30.18
C ALA A 401 -17.34 -2.37 -29.78
N SER A 402 -17.67 -2.58 -28.49
CA SER A 402 -19.00 -2.30 -27.95
C SER A 402 -19.35 -0.81 -27.94
N ARG A 403 -18.36 0.08 -27.76
CA ARG A 403 -18.54 1.54 -27.89
C ARG A 403 -18.77 1.94 -29.35
N GLN A 404 -17.95 1.45 -30.27
CA GLN A 404 -18.07 1.72 -31.70
C GLN A 404 -19.42 1.23 -32.25
N GLU A 405 -19.89 0.05 -31.83
CA GLU A 405 -21.20 -0.46 -32.20
C GLU A 405 -22.35 0.40 -31.65
N ARG A 406 -22.27 0.86 -30.39
CA ARG A 406 -23.24 1.82 -29.83
C ARG A 406 -23.26 3.13 -30.61
N GLU A 407 -22.10 3.65 -31.00
CA GLU A 407 -22.00 4.87 -31.82
C GLU A 407 -22.56 4.65 -33.25
N ARG A 408 -22.29 3.50 -33.87
CA ARG A 408 -22.87 3.10 -35.16
C ARG A 408 -24.39 3.03 -35.08
N GLN A 409 -24.94 2.39 -34.04
CA GLN A 409 -26.39 2.32 -33.82
C GLN A 409 -27.01 3.71 -33.60
N ARG A 410 -26.33 4.60 -32.87
CA ARG A 410 -26.76 6.01 -32.71
C ARG A 410 -26.78 6.73 -34.05
N ARG A 411 -25.73 6.62 -34.86
CA ARG A 411 -25.68 7.23 -36.21
C ARG A 411 -26.78 6.69 -37.11
N LEU A 412 -27.02 5.37 -37.11
CA LEU A 412 -28.10 4.76 -37.87
C LEU A 412 -29.50 5.21 -37.41
N LYS A 413 -29.71 5.40 -36.09
CA LYS A 413 -30.95 5.98 -35.55
C LYS A 413 -31.15 7.45 -35.95
N ILE A 414 -30.08 8.25 -36.00
CA ILE A 414 -30.11 9.64 -36.47
C ILE A 414 -30.43 9.68 -37.97
N VAL A 415 -29.81 8.81 -38.79
CA VAL A 415 -30.08 8.73 -40.24
C VAL A 415 -31.51 8.22 -40.53
N LYS A 416 -32.06 7.32 -39.71
CA LYS A 416 -33.46 6.86 -39.80
C LYS A 416 -34.48 7.82 -39.17
N ALA A 417 -34.05 8.84 -38.41
CA ALA A 417 -34.93 9.90 -37.96
C ALA A 417 -35.29 10.78 -39.16
N THR A 418 -36.31 10.38 -39.90
CA THR A 418 -36.95 11.16 -40.96
C THR A 418 -37.20 12.59 -40.50
N PRO A 419 -37.01 13.60 -41.38
CA PRO A 419 -37.37 14.97 -41.03
C PRO A 419 -38.84 14.98 -40.61
N ARG A 420 -39.15 15.49 -39.41
CA ARG A 420 -40.52 15.82 -39.06
C ARG A 420 -41.03 16.74 -40.17
N ILE A 421 -41.95 16.24 -40.98
CA ILE A 421 -42.63 17.02 -42.01
C ILE A 421 -43.10 18.30 -41.31
N PRO A 422 -42.64 19.50 -41.73
CA PRO A 422 -43.13 20.71 -41.12
C PRO A 422 -44.60 20.81 -41.49
N TYR A 423 -45.47 20.57 -40.51
CA TYR A 423 -46.87 20.93 -40.63
C TYR A 423 -46.89 22.46 -40.73
N ARG A 424 -46.85 22.95 -41.96
CA ARG A 424 -46.99 24.37 -42.28
C ARG A 424 -48.39 24.75 -41.83
N ILE A 425 -48.49 25.41 -40.68
CA ILE A 425 -49.70 26.00 -40.15
C ILE A 425 -50.24 26.94 -41.23
N ARG A 426 -51.16 26.44 -42.05
CA ARG A 426 -51.92 27.22 -43.02
C ARG A 426 -52.99 27.91 -42.19
N SER A 427 -52.81 29.21 -41.97
CA SER A 427 -53.71 30.14 -41.30
C SER A 427 -55.19 29.68 -41.35
N TYR A 428 -55.82 29.60 -40.19
CA TYR A 428 -57.25 29.28 -40.03
C TYR A 428 -58.17 30.14 -40.92
N LYS A 429 -57.69 31.32 -41.37
CA LYS A 429 -58.38 32.21 -42.31
C LYS A 429 -58.58 31.61 -43.71
N THR A 430 -57.65 30.78 -44.20
CA THR A 430 -57.79 30.13 -45.52
C THR A 430 -58.79 28.99 -45.53
N ILE A 431 -58.90 28.21 -44.44
CA ILE A 431 -59.87 27.12 -44.34
C ILE A 431 -61.30 27.69 -44.25
N THR A 432 -61.49 28.76 -43.47
CA THR A 432 -62.80 29.41 -43.31
C THR A 432 -63.32 30.02 -44.62
N VAL A 433 -62.46 30.68 -45.40
CA VAL A 433 -62.86 31.27 -46.69
C VAL A 433 -63.26 30.19 -47.70
N VAL A 434 -62.53 29.07 -47.76
CA VAL A 434 -62.85 27.96 -48.68
C VAL A 434 -64.14 27.25 -48.28
N THR A 435 -64.41 27.06 -46.99
CA THR A 435 -65.68 26.48 -46.52
C THR A 435 -66.88 27.39 -46.77
N ILE A 436 -66.73 28.71 -46.62
CA ILE A 436 -67.80 29.67 -46.90
C ILE A 436 -68.11 29.73 -48.40
N LEU A 437 -67.07 29.73 -49.25
CA LEU A 437 -67.25 29.68 -50.71
C LEU A 437 -67.90 28.37 -51.17
N ALA A 438 -67.51 27.24 -50.60
CA ALA A 438 -68.11 25.94 -50.93
C ALA A 438 -69.58 25.84 -50.50
N LEU A 439 -69.92 26.34 -49.30
CA LEU A 439 -71.30 26.41 -48.82
C LEU A 439 -72.14 27.40 -49.64
N GLY A 440 -71.56 28.54 -50.04
CA GLY A 440 -72.21 29.52 -50.92
C GLY A 440 -72.52 28.96 -52.31
N LEU A 441 -71.56 28.26 -52.92
CA LEU A 441 -71.75 27.58 -54.21
C LEU A 441 -72.80 26.46 -54.13
N TYR A 442 -72.80 25.68 -53.04
CA TYR A 442 -73.79 24.63 -52.82
C TYR A 442 -75.20 25.21 -52.63
N ALA A 443 -75.35 26.30 -51.87
CA ALA A 443 -76.63 26.98 -51.69
C ALA A 443 -77.15 27.61 -53.00
N PHE A 444 -76.26 28.19 -53.81
CA PHE A 444 -76.60 28.77 -55.11
C PHE A 444 -77.09 27.72 -56.12
N LEU A 445 -76.42 26.57 -56.18
CA LEU A 445 -76.83 25.44 -57.03
C LEU A 445 -78.14 24.78 -56.56
N LYS A 446 -78.42 24.82 -55.25
CA LYS A 446 -79.65 24.28 -54.67
C LYS A 446 -80.85 25.23 -54.81
N SER A 447 -80.66 26.55 -54.85
CA SER A 447 -81.77 27.49 -55.05
C SER A 447 -82.21 27.59 -56.52
N THR A 448 -81.28 27.41 -57.46
CA THR A 448 -81.56 27.37 -58.91
C THR A 448 -82.27 26.09 -59.36
N SER A 449 -82.31 25.04 -58.53
CA SER A 449 -83.03 23.78 -58.79
C SER A 449 -84.43 23.72 -58.18
N SER A 450 -84.92 24.81 -57.57
CA SER A 450 -86.27 24.93 -56.98
C SER A 450 -87.17 25.99 -57.62
N LEU A 451 -86.77 26.59 -58.75
CA LEU A 451 -87.67 27.30 -59.66
C LEU A 451 -87.53 26.72 -61.06
N ASN A 452 -88.22 25.59 -61.29
CA ASN A 452 -88.93 25.23 -62.52
C ASN A 452 -89.72 23.94 -62.27
#